data_AF-A0A3D1PK67-F1
#
_entry.id   AF-A0A3D1PK67-F1
#
_cell.length_a   1.000
_cell.length_b   1.000
_cell.length_c   1.000
_cell.angle_alpha   90.00
_cell.angle_beta   90.00
_cell.angle_gamma   90.00
#
_symmetry.space_group_name_H-M   'P 1'
#
loop_
_entity.id
_entity.type
_entity.pdbx_description
1 polymer ?
#
loop_
_entity_poly.entity_id
_entity_poly.type
_entity_poly.pdbx_seq_one_letter_code
_entity_poly.pdbx_strand_id
1 'polypeptide(L)'
;MSVIKKIFLSLILVSAILFIVEIDKIYAADTPDSVMAGADSFITDGEKNVSYNKDELHNTSNFLYNLLLGLGIIVAVIVGIIIGIKYMIGSIDEKAECKQLLLPYFVSCFVVFGAFGIWKLAVNIVSKI
;
A
#
# COMPACT_ATOMS: atom_id res chain seq x y z
N MET A 1 -26.80 -17.61 -15.30
CA MET A 1 -25.92 -17.13 -14.21
C MET A 1 -25.85 -15.61 -14.32
N SER A 2 -26.49 -14.90 -13.38
CA SER A 2 -26.67 -13.43 -13.43
C SER A 2 -25.33 -12.71 -13.63
N VAL A 3 -25.33 -11.61 -14.37
CA VAL A 3 -24.14 -10.79 -14.72
C VAL A 3 -23.28 -10.49 -13.48
N ILE A 4 -23.94 -10.29 -12.34
CA ILE A 4 -23.33 -10.09 -11.01
C ILE A 4 -22.41 -11.25 -10.59
N LYS A 5 -22.81 -12.51 -10.81
CA LYS A 5 -21.96 -13.68 -10.48
C LYS A 5 -20.71 -13.75 -11.36
N LYS A 6 -20.78 -13.29 -12.61
CA LYS A 6 -19.63 -13.27 -13.52
C LYS A 6 -18.63 -12.17 -13.15
N ILE A 7 -19.13 -11.00 -12.74
CA ILE A 7 -18.30 -9.90 -12.25
C ILE A 7 -17.58 -10.30 -10.95
N PHE A 8 -18.30 -10.92 -10.01
CA PHE A 8 -17.72 -11.36 -8.74
C PHE A 8 -16.63 -12.43 -8.95
N LEU A 9 -16.87 -13.38 -9.86
CA LEU A 9 -15.89 -14.41 -10.22
C LEU A 9 -14.66 -13.81 -10.93
N SER A 10 -14.86 -12.81 -11.79
CA SER A 10 -13.77 -12.08 -12.46
C SER A 10 -12.91 -11.29 -11.46
N LEU A 11 -13.51 -10.71 -10.43
CA LEU A 11 -12.80 -9.94 -9.40
C LEU A 11 -11.87 -10.83 -8.58
N ILE A 12 -12.34 -12.02 -8.17
CA ILE A 12 -11.55 -13.01 -7.44
C ILE A 12 -10.39 -13.53 -8.30
N LEU A 13 -10.61 -13.72 -9.60
CA LEU A 13 -9.58 -14.17 -10.53
C LEU A 13 -8.47 -13.13 -10.71
N VAL A 14 -8.84 -11.85 -10.83
CA VAL A 14 -7.86 -10.75 -10.94
C VAL A 14 -7.07 -10.59 -9.64
N SER A 15 -7.69 -10.70 -8.46
CA SER A 15 -6.96 -10.64 -7.19
C SER A 15 -5.99 -11.82 -7.03
N ALA A 16 -6.39 -13.03 -7.46
CA ALA A 16 -5.52 -14.20 -7.44
C ALA A 16 -4.31 -14.03 -8.37
N ILE A 17 -4.49 -13.43 -9.55
CA ILE A 17 -3.39 -13.17 -10.49
C ILE A 17 -2.40 -12.15 -9.92
N LEU A 18 -2.86 -11.12 -9.20
CA LEU A 18 -1.98 -10.12 -8.59
C LEU A 18 -1.03 -10.72 -7.53
N PHE A 19 -1.43 -11.77 -6.81
CA PHE A 19 -0.54 -12.49 -5.88
C PHE A 19 0.57 -13.27 -6.58
N ILE A 20 0.38 -13.69 -7.83
CA ILE A 20 1.37 -14.48 -8.58
C ILE A 20 2.41 -13.55 -9.26
N VAL A 21 2.09 -12.27 -9.41
CA VAL A 21 2.93 -11.27 -10.10
C VAL A 21 3.93 -10.59 -9.14
N GLU A 22 3.90 -10.89 -7.84
CA GLU A 22 5.03 -10.58 -6.95
C GLU A 22 6.24 -11.41 -7.38
N ILE A 23 7.06 -10.82 -8.25
CA ILE A 23 8.38 -11.35 -8.57
C ILE A 23 9.21 -11.19 -7.30
N ASP A 24 9.47 -12.30 -6.61
CA ASP A 24 10.44 -12.36 -5.53
C ASP A 24 11.75 -11.76 -6.04
N LYS A 25 12.03 -10.51 -5.67
CA LYS A 25 13.39 -9.98 -5.78
C LYS A 25 14.19 -10.75 -4.74
N ILE A 26 14.92 -11.75 -5.19
CA ILE A 26 15.82 -12.53 -4.33
C ILE A 26 16.97 -11.59 -3.96
N TYR A 27 16.91 -10.99 -2.77
CA TYR A 27 17.97 -10.16 -2.20
C TYR A 27 19.14 -11.01 -1.64
N ALA A 28 19.44 -12.14 -2.28
CA ALA A 28 20.57 -12.98 -1.88
C ALA A 28 21.86 -12.35 -2.40
N ALA A 29 22.91 -12.43 -1.59
CA ALA A 29 24.22 -11.93 -1.99
C ALA A 29 24.80 -12.81 -3.12
N ASP A 30 25.38 -12.16 -4.12
CA ASP A 30 25.76 -12.80 -5.39
C ASP A 30 26.95 -13.77 -5.27
N THR A 31 27.68 -13.73 -4.14
CA THR A 31 28.89 -14.54 -3.92
C THR A 31 29.00 -15.04 -2.48
N PRO A 32 29.67 -16.18 -2.24
CA PRO A 32 29.96 -16.65 -0.89
C PRO A 32 30.72 -15.61 -0.03
N ASP A 33 31.64 -14.85 -0.64
CA ASP A 33 32.40 -13.80 0.05
C ASP A 33 31.51 -12.64 0.51
N SER A 34 30.48 -12.28 -0.26
CA SER A 34 29.53 -11.23 0.15
C SER A 34 28.58 -11.72 1.25
N VAL A 35 28.23 -13.01 1.27
CA VAL A 35 27.52 -13.63 2.39
C VAL A 35 28.38 -13.63 3.66
N MET A 36 29.66 -14.01 3.55
CA MET A 36 30.59 -14.03 4.69
C MET A 36 30.88 -12.62 5.22
N ALA A 37 31.08 -11.64 4.33
CA ALA A 37 31.26 -10.24 4.74
C ALA A 37 30.01 -9.69 5.45
N GLY A 38 28.80 -10.06 4.99
CA GLY A 38 27.55 -9.72 5.67
C GLY A 38 27.44 -10.38 7.05
N ALA A 39 27.89 -11.63 7.19
CA ALA A 39 27.90 -12.36 8.46
C ALA A 39 28.90 -11.75 9.46
N ASP A 40 30.10 -11.37 9.01
CA ASP A 40 31.11 -10.73 9.84
C ASP A 40 30.65 -9.33 10.29
N SER A 41 29.98 -8.58 9.40
CA SER A 41 29.34 -7.31 9.78
C SER A 41 28.26 -7.54 10.83
N PHE A 42 27.40 -8.56 10.67
CA PHE A 42 26.34 -8.87 11.61
C PHE A 42 26.87 -9.28 13.00
N ILE A 43 27.94 -10.09 13.06
CA ILE A 43 28.61 -10.48 14.32
C ILE A 43 29.25 -9.25 14.97
N THR A 44 30.01 -8.47 14.20
CA THR A 44 30.70 -7.26 14.68
C THR A 44 29.73 -6.20 15.17
N ASP A 45 28.60 -6.06 14.47
CA ASP A 45 27.51 -5.21 14.88
C ASP A 45 26.89 -5.81 16.15
N GLY A 46 26.52 -7.08 16.20
CA GLY A 46 25.95 -7.71 17.41
C GLY A 46 26.81 -7.65 18.67
N GLU A 47 28.14 -7.57 18.53
CA GLU A 47 29.10 -7.40 19.64
C GLU A 47 29.20 -5.95 20.13
N LYS A 48 28.93 -4.98 19.25
CA LYS A 48 28.68 -3.60 19.66
C LYS A 48 27.25 -3.57 20.19
N ASN A 49 26.96 -2.82 21.24
CA ASN A 49 25.58 -2.66 21.68
C ASN A 49 24.82 -1.85 20.61
N VAL A 50 24.36 -2.51 19.55
CA VAL A 50 23.76 -1.89 18.37
C VAL A 50 22.46 -1.25 18.79
N SER A 51 22.53 0.06 18.96
CA SER A 51 21.41 0.90 18.64
C SER A 51 21.07 0.64 17.18
N TYR A 52 19.92 0.02 16.92
CA TYR A 52 19.33 -0.09 15.59
C TYR A 52 19.55 1.22 14.81
N ASN A 53 19.87 1.16 13.50
CA ASN A 53 19.98 2.36 12.67
C ASN A 53 18.58 2.96 12.44
N LYS A 54 18.05 3.63 13.47
CA LYS A 54 16.70 4.19 13.48
C LYS A 54 16.51 5.20 12.36
N ASP A 55 17.58 5.91 11.99
CA ASP A 55 17.55 6.94 10.95
C ASP A 55 17.32 6.34 9.56
N GLU A 56 17.98 5.25 9.22
CA GLU A 56 17.85 4.60 7.92
C GLU A 56 16.50 3.89 7.77
N LEU A 57 16.00 3.28 8.86
CA LEU A 57 14.67 2.68 8.90
C LEU A 57 13.56 3.74 8.81
N HIS A 58 13.74 4.88 9.48
CA HIS A 58 12.79 6.00 9.44
C HIS A 58 12.79 6.69 8.09
N ASN A 59 13.96 6.88 7.46
CA ASN A 59 14.07 7.48 6.14
C ASN A 59 13.44 6.58 5.06
N THR A 60 13.71 5.27 5.11
CA THR A 60 13.11 4.29 4.21
C THR A 60 11.59 4.23 4.39
N SER A 61 11.10 4.16 5.63
CA SER A 61 9.66 4.18 5.91
C SER A 61 8.98 5.48 5.49
N ASN A 62 9.60 6.64 5.70
CA ASN A 62 9.04 7.92 5.27
C ASN A 62 9.02 8.05 3.75
N PHE A 63 10.04 7.56 3.05
CA PHE A 63 10.07 7.54 1.59
C PHE A 63 8.93 6.68 1.05
N LEU A 64 8.83 5.43 1.53
CA LEU A 64 7.77 4.49 1.14
C LEU A 64 6.37 5.03 1.49
N TYR A 65 6.21 5.61 2.67
CA TYR A 65 4.95 6.22 3.12
C TYR A 65 4.52 7.36 2.20
N ASN A 66 5.41 8.33 1.94
CA ASN A 66 5.07 9.47 1.09
C ASN A 66 4.80 9.05 -0.37
N LEU A 67 5.52 8.06 -0.89
CA LEU A 67 5.30 7.54 -2.24
C LEU A 67 3.93 6.86 -2.36
N LEU A 68 3.62 5.92 -1.47
CA LEU A 68 2.36 5.16 -1.51
C LEU A 68 1.16 6.07 -1.21
N LEU A 69 1.27 6.97 -0.23
CA LEU A 69 0.20 7.92 0.04
C LEU A 69 0.00 8.91 -1.10
N GLY A 70 1.08 9.43 -1.68
CA GLY A 70 0.99 10.34 -2.81
C GLY A 70 0.22 9.70 -3.96
N LEU A 71 0.55 8.47 -4.32
CA LEU A 71 -0.18 7.70 -5.33
C LEU A 71 -1.64 7.43 -4.91
N GLY A 72 -1.88 7.05 -3.66
CA GLY A 72 -3.22 6.80 -3.14
C GLY A 72 -4.13 8.05 -3.21
N ILE A 73 -3.60 9.22 -2.88
CA ILE A 73 -4.30 10.50 -2.97
C ILE A 73 -4.64 10.82 -4.43
N ILE A 74 -3.68 10.67 -5.34
CA ILE A 74 -3.91 10.94 -6.77
C ILE A 74 -5.06 10.07 -7.31
N VAL A 75 -5.04 8.77 -7.02
CA VAL A 75 -6.09 7.85 -7.45
C VAL A 75 -7.44 8.21 -6.82
N ALA A 76 -7.46 8.52 -5.52
CA ALA A 76 -8.69 8.94 -4.84
C ALA A 76 -9.29 10.18 -5.51
N VAL A 77 -8.48 11.23 -5.76
CA VAL A 77 -8.94 12.46 -6.40
C VAL A 77 -9.52 12.18 -7.79
N ILE A 78 -8.86 11.37 -8.61
CA ILE A 78 -9.36 11.03 -9.97
C ILE A 78 -10.72 10.33 -9.89
N VAL A 79 -10.86 9.31 -9.03
CA VAL A 79 -12.11 8.56 -8.89
C VAL A 79 -13.23 9.46 -8.32
N GLY A 80 -12.92 10.31 -7.34
CA GLY A 80 -13.86 11.27 -6.78
C GLY A 80 -14.37 12.27 -7.83
N ILE A 81 -13.50 12.76 -8.72
CA ILE A 81 -13.89 13.63 -9.84
C ILE A 81 -14.82 12.89 -10.80
N ILE A 82 -14.50 11.64 -11.18
CA ILE A 82 -15.34 10.84 -12.09
C ILE A 82 -16.75 10.68 -11.52
N ILE A 83 -16.87 10.32 -10.24
CA ILE A 83 -18.17 10.17 -9.57
C ILE A 83 -18.90 11.51 -9.47
N GLY A 84 -18.18 12.60 -9.14
CA GLY A 84 -18.74 13.95 -9.03
C GLY A 84 -19.31 14.46 -10.35
N ILE A 85 -18.57 14.29 -11.45
CA ILE A 85 -19.03 14.65 -12.80
C ILE A 85 -20.24 13.80 -13.18
N LYS A 86 -20.19 12.48 -12.94
CA LYS A 86 -21.29 11.55 -13.26
C LYS A 86 -22.57 11.90 -12.48
N TYR A 87 -22.43 12.41 -11.25
CA TYR A 87 -23.56 12.91 -10.45
C TYR A 87 -24.15 14.24 -10.97
N MET A 88 -23.30 15.15 -11.46
CA MET A 88 -23.76 16.45 -11.98
C MET A 88 -24.52 16.31 -13.30
N ILE A 89 -24.00 15.51 -14.23
CA ILE A 89 -24.49 15.42 -15.62
C ILE A 89 -25.46 14.23 -15.83
N GLY A 90 -25.42 13.22 -14.94
CA GLY A 90 -26.15 11.97 -15.13
C GLY A 90 -27.68 12.10 -15.07
N SER A 91 -28.36 11.16 -15.71
CA SER A 91 -29.82 11.00 -15.64
C SER A 91 -30.29 10.57 -14.24
N ILE A 92 -31.60 10.61 -13.97
CA ILE A 92 -32.17 10.33 -12.63
C ILE A 92 -31.70 8.96 -12.10
N ASP A 93 -31.59 7.95 -12.97
CA ASP A 93 -31.08 6.62 -12.63
C ASP A 93 -29.58 6.62 -12.32
N GLU A 94 -28.77 7.32 -13.10
CA GLU A 94 -27.31 7.42 -12.88
C GLU A 94 -26.98 8.18 -11.60
N LYS A 95 -27.80 9.16 -11.22
CA LYS A 95 -27.66 9.87 -9.94
C LYS A 95 -27.93 8.94 -8.76
N ALA A 96 -28.89 8.02 -8.88
CA ALA A 96 -29.19 7.02 -7.85
C ALA A 96 -28.02 6.03 -7.68
N GLU A 97 -27.45 5.56 -8.78
CA GLU A 97 -26.26 4.70 -8.77
C GLU A 97 -25.04 5.41 -8.18
N CYS A 98 -24.77 6.66 -8.57
CA CYS A 98 -23.65 7.44 -8.01
C CYS A 98 -23.77 7.58 -6.49
N LYS A 99 -24.99 7.78 -5.96
CA LYS A 99 -25.22 7.90 -4.52
C LYS A 99 -24.97 6.58 -3.79
N GLN A 100 -25.27 5.44 -4.41
CA GLN A 100 -24.94 4.12 -3.87
C GLN A 100 -23.44 3.82 -3.90
N LEU A 101 -22.73 4.29 -4.94
CA LEU A 101 -21.27 4.13 -5.07
C LEU A 101 -20.47 5.11 -4.20
N LEU A 102 -21.07 6.23 -3.78
CA LEU A 102 -20.41 7.24 -2.96
C LEU A 102 -20.06 6.71 -1.55
N LEU A 103 -20.93 5.88 -0.98
CA LEU A 103 -20.72 5.29 0.34
C LEU A 103 -19.49 4.36 0.39
N PRO A 104 -19.36 3.33 -0.47
CA PRO A 104 -18.17 2.49 -0.49
C PRO A 104 -16.90 3.25 -0.90
N TYR A 105 -17.00 4.28 -1.75
CA TYR A 105 -15.86 5.16 -2.07
C TYR A 105 -15.36 5.93 -0.84
N PHE A 106 -16.28 6.46 -0.02
CA PHE A 106 -15.90 7.19 1.18
C PHE A 106 -15.30 6.27 2.24
N VAL A 107 -15.89 5.09 2.41
CA VAL A 107 -15.37 4.04 3.31
C VAL A 107 -13.98 3.58 2.87
N SER A 108 -13.75 3.37 1.57
CA SER A 108 -12.44 2.96 1.07
C SER A 108 -11.38 4.04 1.29
N CYS A 109 -11.69 5.31 1.02
CA CYS A 109 -10.81 6.42 1.36
C CYS A 109 -10.45 6.43 2.85
N PHE A 110 -11.44 6.28 3.73
CA PHE A 110 -11.21 6.25 5.19
C PHE A 110 -10.30 5.10 5.63
N VAL A 111 -10.51 3.90 5.07
CA VAL A 111 -9.67 2.74 5.38
C VAL A 111 -8.24 2.93 4.89
N VAL A 112 -8.06 3.42 3.67
CA VAL A 112 -6.73 3.66 3.08
C VAL A 112 -5.98 4.73 3.89
N PHE A 113 -6.59 5.90 4.10
CA PHE A 113 -5.95 6.97 4.87
C PHE A 113 -5.73 6.59 6.34
N GLY A 114 -6.65 5.82 6.95
CA GLY A 114 -6.50 5.29 8.29
C GLY A 114 -5.33 4.32 8.43
N ALA A 115 -5.21 3.34 7.52
CA ALA A 115 -4.13 2.37 7.52
C ALA A 115 -2.76 3.03 7.36
N PHE A 116 -2.63 3.98 6.43
CA PHE A 116 -1.40 4.75 6.27
C PHE A 116 -1.09 5.58 7.53
N GLY A 117 -2.08 6.26 8.11
CA GLY A 117 -1.89 7.02 9.35
C GLY A 117 -1.37 6.16 10.51
N ILE A 118 -1.94 4.97 10.70
CA ILE A 118 -1.52 4.01 11.74
C ILE A 118 -0.08 3.54 11.50
N TRP A 119 0.28 3.23 10.26
CA TRP A 119 1.63 2.80 9.92
C TRP A 119 2.68 3.88 10.23
N LYS A 120 2.42 5.15 9.88
CA LYS A 120 3.31 6.27 10.23
C LYS A 120 3.48 6.41 11.74
N LEU A 121 2.40 6.20 12.49
CA LEU A 121 2.42 6.28 13.95
C LEU A 121 3.26 5.15 14.56
N ALA A 122 3.11 3.93 14.07
CA ALA A 122 3.92 2.79 14.48
C ALA A 122 5.42 3.00 14.23
N VAL A 123 5.80 3.48 13.04
CA VAL A 123 7.20 3.78 12.70
C VAL A 123 7.79 4.86 13.62
N ASN A 124 7.02 5.90 13.93
CA ASN A 124 7.48 6.97 14.84
C ASN A 124 7.65 6.50 16.29
N ILE A 125 6.89 5.51 16.74
CA ILE A 125 7.06 4.92 18.08
C ILE A 125 8.34 4.08 18.12
N VAL A 126 8.56 3.23 17.11
CA VAL A 126 9.76 2.39 17.00
C VAL A 126 11.03 3.24 16.84
N SER A 127 10.97 4.38 16.15
CA SER A 127 12.11 5.28 16.03
C SER A 127 12.41 6.09 17.29
N LYS A 128 11.43 6.23 18.21
CA LYS A 128 11.59 6.97 19.47
C LYS A 128 12.05 6.11 20.65
N ILE A 129 11.77 4.80 20.61
CA ILE A 129 12.34 3.79 21.51
C ILE A 129 13.76 3.50 21.06
#